data_AF-A0A2V6WJ74-F1
#
_entry.id   AF-A0A2V6WJ74-F1
#
_cell.length_a   1.000
_cell.length_b   1.000
_cell.length_c   1.000
_cell.angle_alpha   90.00
_cell.angle_beta   90.00
_cell.angle_gamma   90.00
#
_symmetry.space_group_name_H-M   'P 1'
#
loop_
_entity.id
_entity.type
_entity.pdbx_description
1 polymer ?
#
loop_
_entity_poly.entity_id
_entity_poly.type
_entity_poly.pdbx_seq_one_letter_code
_entity_poly.pdbx_strand_id
1 'polypeptide(L)'
;MLAAAVATAAATVIFGLLWELGAPLAAVVVAPPSVGGGVAWLLLHRPLRRRRSAAREFPAAWRRTLERYVRYYTALGLDERARFERDVAVFIDDAEITGINATVTDEVRVLIASSAVMLVFGRPGWEYTDLPEILVYPAAFDEDYRCATRHEFVGRLVPRNAIVLSRPALIRSFRQEAPYHVGLHEF
;
A
#
# COMPACT_ATOMS: atom_id res chain seq x y z
N MET A 1 -19.11 13.82 -5.15
CA MET A 1 -20.23 14.60 -4.56
C MET A 1 -20.25 14.48 -3.05
N LEU A 2 -20.22 13.27 -2.48
CA LEU A 2 -20.24 13.05 -1.02
C LEU A 2 -19.08 13.73 -0.25
N ALA A 3 -17.84 13.60 -0.73
CA ALA A 3 -16.67 14.21 -0.07
C ALA A 3 -16.72 15.74 0.01
N ALA A 4 -17.23 16.40 -1.04
CA ALA A 4 -17.41 17.86 -1.04
C ALA A 4 -18.49 18.28 -0.04
N ALA A 5 -19.63 17.58 0.00
CA ALA A 5 -20.69 17.85 0.95
C ALA A 5 -20.23 17.71 2.42
N VAL A 6 -19.45 16.67 2.73
CA VAL A 6 -18.90 16.45 4.08
C VAL A 6 -17.89 17.54 4.47
N ALA A 7 -17.01 17.93 3.54
CA ALA A 7 -16.05 19.02 3.77
C ALA A 7 -16.75 20.36 4.00
N THR A 8 -17.78 20.68 3.22
CA THR A 8 -18.59 21.89 3.41
C THR A 8 -19.33 21.86 4.75
N ALA A 9 -19.93 20.73 5.12
CA ALA A 9 -20.61 20.57 6.40
C ALA A 9 -19.65 20.78 7.59
N ALA A 10 -18.45 20.20 7.54
CA ALA A 10 -17.44 20.37 8.58
C ALA A 10 -17.02 21.85 8.72
N ALA A 11 -16.82 22.55 7.61
CA ALA A 11 -16.51 23.99 7.63
C ALA A 11 -17.66 24.81 8.24
N THR A 12 -18.91 24.54 7.87
CA THR A 12 -20.07 25.26 8.41
C THR A 12 -20.29 25.04 9.91
N VAL A 13 -20.02 23.82 10.41
CA VAL A 13 -20.12 23.51 11.84
C VAL A 13 -19.06 24.25 12.65
N ILE A 14 -17.80 24.26 12.19
CA ILE A 14 -16.71 25.02 12.83
C ILE A 14 -17.04 26.52 12.85
N PHE A 15 -17.56 27.06 11.75
CA PHE A 15 -17.94 28.47 11.68
C PHE A 15 -19.01 28.82 12.72
N GLY A 16 -20.10 28.06 12.78
CA GLY A 16 -21.19 28.31 13.73
C GLY A 16 -20.75 28.19 15.19
N LEU A 17 -19.90 27.20 15.50
CA LEU A 17 -19.36 27.01 16.84
C LEU A 17 -18.48 28.18 17.28
N LEU A 18 -17.60 28.67 16.39
CA LEU A 18 -16.73 29.81 16.70
C LEU A 18 -17.52 31.11 16.86
N TRP A 19 -18.60 31.27 16.09
CA TRP A 19 -19.49 32.42 16.18
C TRP A 19 -20.22 32.49 17.54
N GLU A 20 -20.84 31.38 17.96
CA GLU A 20 -21.56 31.30 19.25
C GLU A 20 -20.65 31.48 20.47
N LEU A 21 -19.39 31.03 20.39
CA LEU A 21 -18.41 31.17 21.47
C LEU A 21 -17.75 32.56 21.52
N GLY A 22 -18.12 33.49 20.63
CA GLY A 22 -17.53 34.83 20.58
C GLY A 22 -16.04 34.81 20.25
N ALA A 23 -15.60 33.85 19.42
CA ALA A 23 -14.20 33.72 19.04
C ALA A 23 -13.69 34.97 18.28
N PRO A 24 -12.38 35.27 18.33
CA PRO A 24 -11.82 36.39 17.58
C PRO A 24 -12.07 36.23 16.07
N LEU A 25 -12.33 37.34 15.38
CA LEU A 25 -12.69 37.35 13.95
C LEU A 25 -11.66 36.61 13.06
N ALA A 26 -10.38 36.68 13.41
CA ALA A 26 -9.33 35.94 12.72
C ALA A 26 -9.58 34.43 12.73
N ALA A 27 -10.03 33.86 13.86
CA ALA A 27 -10.34 32.45 13.98
C ALA A 27 -11.57 32.06 13.16
N VAL A 28 -12.62 32.90 13.17
CA VAL A 28 -13.87 32.69 12.41
C VAL A 28 -13.62 32.65 10.91
N VAL A 29 -12.65 33.43 10.40
CA VAL A 29 -12.33 33.48 8.97
C VAL A 29 -11.39 32.34 8.55
N VAL A 30 -10.40 31.98 9.39
CA VAL A 30 -9.32 31.05 8.98
C VAL A 30 -9.65 29.59 9.27
N ALA A 31 -10.29 29.28 10.40
CA ALA A 31 -10.49 27.90 10.83
C ALA A 31 -11.46 27.10 9.93
N PRO A 32 -12.63 27.64 9.50
CA PRO A 32 -13.55 26.91 8.64
C PRO A 32 -12.96 26.43 7.30
N PRO A 33 -12.29 27.26 6.48
CA PRO A 33 -11.68 26.80 5.24
C PRO A 33 -10.51 25.84 5.48
N SER A 34 -9.75 26.01 6.57
CA SER A 34 -8.68 25.08 6.95
C SER A 34 -9.23 23.69 7.28
N VAL A 35 -10.31 23.62 8.06
CA VAL A 35 -10.97 22.36 8.41
C VAL A 35 -11.64 21.73 7.19
N GLY A 36 -12.39 22.51 6.42
CA GLY A 36 -13.00 22.04 5.18
C GLY A 36 -11.95 21.51 4.20
N GLY A 37 -10.83 22.22 4.04
CA GLY A 37 -9.69 21.79 3.22
C GLY A 37 -9.04 20.51 3.72
N GLY A 38 -8.82 20.38 5.04
CA GLY A 38 -8.27 19.18 5.67
C GLY A 38 -9.18 17.96 5.49
N VAL A 39 -10.48 18.12 5.71
CA VAL A 39 -11.49 17.06 5.50
C VAL A 39 -11.57 16.67 4.01
N ALA A 40 -11.60 17.65 3.10
CA ALA A 40 -11.59 17.39 1.67
C ALA A 40 -10.32 16.63 1.24
N TRP A 41 -9.15 17.03 1.74
CA TRP A 41 -7.88 16.34 1.48
C TRP A 41 -7.93 14.90 2.01
N LEU A 42 -8.36 14.68 3.26
CA LEU A 42 -8.51 13.34 3.84
C LEU A 42 -9.46 12.44 3.02
N LEU A 43 -10.55 12.98 2.48
CA LEU A 43 -11.51 12.19 1.70
C LEU A 43 -11.10 12.01 0.23
N LEU A 44 -10.34 12.95 -0.34
CA LEU A 44 -10.01 12.95 -1.77
C LEU A 44 -8.58 12.46 -2.08
N HIS A 45 -7.64 12.49 -1.13
CA HIS A 45 -6.25 12.14 -1.41
C HIS A 45 -6.10 10.70 -1.93
N ARG A 46 -6.69 9.69 -1.25
CA ARG A 46 -6.66 8.28 -1.69
C ARG A 46 -7.27 8.08 -3.09
N PRO A 47 -8.52 8.48 -3.37
CA PRO A 47 -9.10 8.26 -4.70
C PRO A 47 -8.38 9.04 -5.80
N LEU A 48 -7.83 10.23 -5.51
CA LEU A 48 -7.06 10.99 -6.49
C LEU A 48 -5.69 10.38 -6.75
N ARG A 49 -4.98 9.90 -5.72
CA ARG A 49 -3.72 9.14 -5.88
C ARG A 49 -3.96 7.90 -6.72
N ARG A 50 -4.99 7.11 -6.39
CA ARG A 50 -5.40 5.93 -7.17
C ARG A 50 -5.69 6.24 -8.62
N ARG A 51 -6.47 7.30 -8.89
CA ARG A 51 -6.74 7.72 -10.27
C ARG A 51 -5.47 8.10 -11.02
N ARG A 52 -4.52 8.76 -10.35
CA ARG A 52 -3.22 9.10 -10.96
C ARG A 52 -2.39 7.85 -11.24
N SER A 53 -2.29 6.92 -10.29
CA SER A 53 -1.53 5.69 -10.45
C SER A 53 -2.15 4.76 -11.49
N ALA A 54 -3.48 4.66 -11.54
CA ALA A 54 -4.21 3.89 -12.56
C ALA A 54 -4.23 4.56 -13.94
N ALA A 55 -4.02 5.88 -14.02
CA ALA A 55 -3.92 6.60 -15.29
C ALA A 55 -2.49 6.63 -15.85
N ARG A 56 -1.48 6.26 -15.06
CA ARG A 56 -0.12 6.07 -15.55
C ARG A 56 -0.06 4.82 -16.40
N GLU A 57 0.68 4.90 -17.50
CA GLU A 57 0.97 3.72 -18.31
C GLU A 57 1.76 2.71 -17.47
N PHE A 58 1.30 1.45 -17.47
CA PHE A 58 1.96 0.40 -16.72
C PHE A 58 3.32 0.08 -17.37
N PRO A 59 4.46 0.23 -16.65
CA PRO A 59 5.78 0.11 -17.24
C PRO A 59 6.02 -1.24 -17.91
N ALA A 60 6.58 -1.24 -19.12
CA ALA A 60 6.86 -2.47 -19.87
C ALA A 60 7.80 -3.43 -19.11
N ALA A 61 8.73 -2.91 -18.30
CA ALA A 61 9.59 -3.72 -17.45
C ALA A 61 8.78 -4.49 -16.40
N TRP A 62 7.79 -3.86 -15.78
CA TRP A 62 6.93 -4.50 -14.78
C TRP A 62 6.05 -5.57 -15.43
N ARG A 63 5.52 -5.30 -16.62
CA ARG A 63 4.74 -6.29 -17.39
C ARG A 63 5.56 -7.53 -17.69
N ARG A 64 6.81 -7.35 -18.14
CA ARG A 64 7.74 -8.48 -18.35
C ARG A 64 8.02 -9.27 -17.08
N THR A 65 8.09 -8.62 -15.91
CA THR A 65 8.20 -9.33 -14.63
C THR A 65 6.96 -10.16 -14.34
N LEU A 66 5.76 -9.60 -14.53
CA LEU A 66 4.50 -10.34 -14.34
C LEU A 66 4.41 -11.56 -15.27
N GLU A 67 4.69 -11.37 -16.56
CA GLU A 67 4.68 -12.44 -17.57
C GLU A 67 5.69 -13.55 -17.26
N ARG A 68 6.87 -13.18 -16.74
CA ARG A 68 7.95 -14.14 -16.45
C ARG A 68 7.71 -14.96 -15.20
N TYR A 69 7.19 -14.36 -14.13
CA TYR A 69 7.19 -14.96 -12.80
C TYR A 69 5.80 -15.28 -12.26
N VAL A 70 4.78 -14.52 -12.64
CA VAL A 70 3.46 -14.59 -12.00
C VAL A 70 2.53 -15.44 -12.86
N ARG A 71 2.55 -16.77 -12.62
CA ARG A 71 1.67 -17.71 -13.35
C ARG A 71 0.19 -17.36 -13.26
N TYR A 72 -0.25 -16.80 -12.14
CA TYR A 72 -1.63 -16.32 -11.97
C TYR A 72 -1.99 -15.26 -13.03
N TYR A 73 -1.12 -14.27 -13.22
CA TYR A 73 -1.32 -13.19 -14.20
C TYR A 73 -1.38 -13.72 -15.64
N THR A 74 -0.53 -14.68 -16.01
CA THR A 74 -0.55 -15.23 -17.37
C THR A 74 -1.79 -16.07 -17.66
N ALA A 75 -2.47 -16.59 -16.63
CA ALA A 75 -3.74 -17.30 -16.77
C ALA A 75 -4.97 -16.37 -16.91
N LEU A 76 -4.84 -15.07 -16.62
CA LEU A 76 -5.94 -14.10 -16.69
C LEU A 76 -6.28 -13.71 -18.12
N GLY A 77 -7.56 -13.39 -18.37
CA GLY A 77 -8.02 -12.75 -19.61
C GLY A 77 -7.56 -11.29 -19.74
N LEU A 78 -7.72 -10.67 -20.91
CA LEU A 78 -7.19 -9.32 -21.18
C LEU A 78 -7.71 -8.25 -20.21
N ASP A 79 -9.02 -8.20 -19.96
CA ASP A 79 -9.62 -7.23 -19.05
C ASP A 79 -9.16 -7.43 -17.60
N GLU A 80 -8.97 -8.69 -17.21
CA GLU A 80 -8.48 -9.04 -15.89
C GLU A 80 -7.00 -8.71 -15.72
N ARG A 81 -6.18 -8.92 -16.75
CA ARG A 81 -4.78 -8.46 -16.74
C ARG A 81 -4.69 -6.96 -16.56
N ALA A 82 -5.51 -6.18 -17.25
CA ALA A 82 -5.56 -4.73 -17.09
C ALA A 82 -6.01 -4.32 -15.67
N ARG A 83 -6.94 -5.06 -15.05
CA ARG A 83 -7.29 -4.87 -13.64
C ARG A 83 -6.12 -5.19 -12.73
N PHE A 84 -5.45 -6.33 -12.93
CA PHE A 84 -4.32 -6.78 -12.13
C PHE A 84 -3.14 -5.79 -12.18
N GLU A 85 -2.81 -5.28 -13.37
CA GLU A 85 -1.78 -4.26 -13.55
C GLU A 85 -2.09 -2.97 -12.78
N ARG A 86 -3.36 -2.54 -12.79
CA ARG A 86 -3.80 -1.36 -12.00
C ARG A 86 -3.67 -1.62 -10.51
N ASP A 87 -4.11 -2.77 -10.04
CA ASP A 87 -4.06 -3.11 -8.60
C ASP A 87 -2.60 -3.24 -8.11
N VAL A 88 -1.71 -3.81 -8.93
CA VAL A 88 -0.26 -3.86 -8.66
C VAL A 88 0.33 -2.45 -8.60
N ALA A 89 0.00 -1.58 -9.56
CA ALA A 89 0.51 -0.21 -9.57
C ALA A 89 0.04 0.60 -8.36
N VAL A 90 -1.23 0.44 -7.96
CA VAL A 90 -1.79 1.06 -6.76
C VAL A 90 -1.09 0.53 -5.51
N PHE A 91 -0.91 -0.79 -5.39
CA PHE A 91 -0.22 -1.39 -4.25
C PHE A 91 1.21 -0.85 -4.11
N ILE A 92 1.97 -0.78 -5.21
CA ILE A 92 3.35 -0.27 -5.17
C ILE A 92 3.40 1.21 -4.75
N ASP A 93 2.42 2.02 -5.15
CA ASP A 93 2.34 3.43 -4.76
C ASP A 93 1.90 3.63 -3.29
N ASP A 94 1.12 2.70 -2.74
CA ASP A 94 0.62 2.76 -1.37
C ASP A 94 1.57 2.07 -0.37
N ALA A 95 2.36 1.08 -0.78
CA ALA A 95 3.22 0.29 0.10
C ALA A 95 4.57 0.97 0.39
N GLU A 96 4.97 0.96 1.66
CA GLU A 96 6.33 1.31 2.07
C GLU A 96 7.22 0.06 2.01
N ILE A 97 8.20 0.04 1.10
CA ILE A 97 9.08 -1.12 0.87
C ILE A 97 10.53 -0.71 1.10
N THR A 98 11.12 -1.21 2.19
CA THR A 98 12.46 -0.86 2.65
C THR A 98 13.40 -2.04 2.53
N GLY A 99 14.54 -1.83 1.86
CA GLY A 99 15.59 -2.84 1.76
C GLY A 99 16.58 -2.76 2.91
N ILE A 100 16.65 -3.80 3.74
CA ILE A 100 17.63 -3.88 4.84
C ILE A 100 18.88 -4.59 4.31
N ASN A 101 19.93 -3.80 4.04
CA ASN A 101 21.16 -4.29 3.38
C ASN A 101 20.89 -5.00 2.04
N ALA A 102 19.78 -4.64 1.38
CA ALA A 102 19.37 -5.20 0.10
C ALA A 102 18.85 -4.09 -0.81
N THR A 103 19.14 -4.19 -2.11
CA THR A 103 18.54 -3.32 -3.11
C THR A 103 17.14 -3.83 -3.47
N VAL A 104 16.13 -2.99 -3.28
CA VAL A 104 14.75 -3.25 -3.70
C VAL A 104 14.60 -2.79 -5.15
N THR A 105 14.74 -3.73 -6.09
CA THR A 105 14.52 -3.48 -7.52
C THR A 105 13.03 -3.46 -7.85
N ASP A 106 12.69 -2.89 -9.01
CA ASP A 106 11.31 -2.91 -9.51
C ASP A 106 10.76 -4.32 -9.68
N GLU A 107 11.59 -5.28 -10.09
CA GLU A 107 11.21 -6.70 -10.13
C GLU A 107 10.74 -7.17 -8.75
N VAL A 108 11.49 -6.87 -7.69
CA VAL A 108 11.12 -7.25 -6.31
C VAL A 108 9.82 -6.56 -5.89
N ARG A 109 9.67 -5.26 -6.16
CA ARG A 109 8.42 -4.52 -5.84
C ARG A 109 7.20 -5.14 -6.52
N VAL A 110 7.32 -5.48 -7.80
CA VAL A 110 6.25 -6.11 -8.58
C VAL A 110 5.89 -7.49 -8.03
N LEU A 111 6.87 -8.30 -7.62
CA LEU A 111 6.60 -9.61 -7.03
C LEU A 111 5.95 -9.52 -5.64
N ILE A 112 6.39 -8.58 -4.81
CA ILE A 112 5.74 -8.29 -3.51
C ILE A 112 4.28 -7.89 -3.75
N ALA A 113 4.05 -6.89 -4.61
CA ALA A 113 2.72 -6.41 -4.92
C ALA A 113 1.82 -7.50 -5.52
N SER A 114 2.36 -8.32 -6.41
CA SER A 114 1.62 -9.44 -7.00
C SER A 114 1.17 -10.44 -5.94
N SER A 115 1.99 -10.68 -4.91
CA SER A 115 1.64 -11.59 -3.81
C SER A 115 0.40 -11.12 -3.07
N ALA A 116 0.38 -9.85 -2.65
CA ALA A 116 -0.76 -9.24 -1.98
C ALA A 116 -2.00 -9.15 -2.90
N VAL A 117 -1.82 -8.68 -4.14
CA VAL A 117 -2.91 -8.51 -5.10
C VAL A 117 -3.60 -9.84 -5.40
N MET A 118 -2.85 -10.95 -5.55
CA MET A 118 -3.43 -12.28 -5.79
C MET A 118 -4.44 -12.71 -4.70
N LEU A 119 -4.21 -12.35 -3.44
CA LEU A 119 -5.10 -12.72 -2.33
C LEU A 119 -6.45 -12.00 -2.38
N VAL A 120 -6.46 -10.79 -2.94
CA VAL A 120 -7.61 -9.88 -2.90
C VAL A 120 -8.28 -9.73 -4.26
N PHE A 121 -7.66 -10.20 -5.34
CA PHE A 121 -8.09 -9.97 -6.73
C PHE A 121 -9.53 -10.45 -7.02
N GLY A 122 -9.97 -11.53 -6.36
CA GLY A 122 -11.33 -12.07 -6.48
C GLY A 122 -12.39 -11.29 -5.70
N ARG A 123 -12.03 -10.20 -5.00
CA ARG A 123 -12.92 -9.40 -4.15
C ARG A 123 -12.93 -7.94 -4.64
N PRO A 124 -13.82 -7.59 -5.59
CA PRO A 124 -13.90 -6.23 -6.11
C PRO A 124 -14.15 -5.22 -4.99
N GLY A 125 -13.29 -4.20 -4.88
CA GLY A 125 -13.41 -3.13 -3.88
C GLY A 125 -12.82 -3.45 -2.50
N TRP A 126 -12.19 -4.61 -2.32
CA TRP A 126 -11.41 -4.89 -1.12
C TRP A 126 -10.04 -4.22 -1.22
N GLU A 127 -9.64 -3.48 -0.20
CA GLU A 127 -8.42 -2.67 -0.18
C GLU A 127 -7.69 -2.86 1.14
N TYR A 128 -6.36 -2.83 1.08
CA TYR A 128 -5.56 -2.75 2.29
C TYR A 128 -5.59 -1.30 2.83
N THR A 129 -6.21 -1.10 3.99
CA THR A 129 -6.40 0.24 4.58
C THR A 129 -5.16 0.72 5.35
N ASP A 130 -4.45 -0.23 5.97
CA ASP A 130 -3.29 -0.04 6.85
C ASP A 130 -2.17 -1.05 6.50
N LEU A 131 -1.56 -0.88 5.32
CA LEU A 131 -0.46 -1.74 4.90
C LEU A 131 0.73 -1.59 5.88
N PRO A 132 1.23 -2.67 6.50
CA PRO A 132 2.46 -2.62 7.27
C PRO A 132 3.66 -2.31 6.35
N GLU A 133 4.74 -1.77 6.92
CA GLU A 133 5.99 -1.58 6.18
C GLU A 133 6.56 -2.95 5.79
N ILE A 134 7.08 -3.07 4.56
CA ILE A 134 7.62 -4.32 4.04
C ILE A 134 9.15 -4.24 4.03
N LEU A 135 9.79 -5.02 4.89
CA LEU A 135 11.24 -5.07 5.05
C LEU A 135 11.83 -6.22 4.23
N VAL A 136 12.67 -5.89 3.24
CA VAL A 136 13.28 -6.86 2.34
C VAL A 136 14.74 -7.11 2.71
N TYR A 137 15.07 -8.37 3.00
CA TYR A 137 16.41 -8.82 3.36
C TYR A 137 17.09 -9.61 2.22
N PRO A 138 18.43 -9.62 2.15
CA PRO A 138 19.17 -10.21 1.04
C PRO A 138 19.30 -11.74 1.11
N ALA A 139 19.08 -12.36 2.28
CA ALA A 139 19.26 -13.79 2.52
C ALA A 139 18.02 -14.42 3.19
N ALA A 140 17.91 -15.75 3.17
CA ALA A 140 16.89 -16.48 3.90
C ALA A 140 17.14 -16.38 5.42
N PHE A 141 16.06 -16.35 6.19
CA PHE A 141 16.11 -16.54 7.65
C PHE A 141 16.14 -18.05 7.93
N ASP A 142 16.68 -18.47 9.08
CA ASP A 142 16.68 -19.88 9.46
C ASP A 142 15.25 -20.41 9.74
N GLU A 143 15.09 -21.73 9.71
CA GLU A 143 13.81 -22.45 9.84
C GLU A 143 13.07 -22.21 11.18
N ASP A 144 13.72 -21.55 12.14
CA ASP A 144 13.14 -21.28 13.46
C ASP A 144 12.26 -20.03 13.48
N TYR A 145 12.14 -19.26 12.38
CA TYR A 145 11.41 -17.97 12.35
C TYR A 145 11.70 -17.12 13.59
N ARG A 146 12.93 -17.20 14.14
CA ARG A 146 13.36 -16.48 15.34
C ARG A 146 13.62 -15.02 14.97
N CYS A 147 12.57 -14.27 14.69
CA CYS A 147 12.47 -12.95 15.29
C CYS A 147 12.14 -13.22 16.75
N ALA A 148 13.07 -12.93 17.66
CA ALA A 148 12.86 -13.07 19.09
C ALA A 148 11.43 -12.68 19.44
N THR A 149 10.69 -13.64 19.99
CA THR A 149 9.51 -13.39 20.80
C THR A 149 9.88 -12.23 21.72
N ARG A 150 9.40 -11.02 21.39
CA ARG A 150 9.38 -9.87 22.29
C ARG A 150 10.74 -9.56 22.97
N HIS A 151 11.49 -8.60 22.41
CA HIS A 151 12.72 -8.02 22.97
C HIS A 151 13.98 -8.92 22.92
N GLU A 152 14.64 -8.98 21.76
CA GLU A 152 16.12 -8.95 21.68
C GLU A 152 16.57 -8.91 20.21
N PHE A 153 16.52 -7.72 19.63
CA PHE A 153 17.45 -7.35 18.55
C PHE A 153 18.38 -6.32 19.17
N VAL A 154 19.56 -6.75 19.60
CA VAL A 154 20.60 -5.86 20.14
C VAL A 154 20.97 -4.86 19.03
N GLY A 155 20.32 -3.69 19.08
CA GLY A 155 20.68 -2.50 18.27
C GLY A 155 19.72 -2.06 17.15
N ARG A 156 18.61 -2.75 16.82
CA ARG A 156 17.64 -2.24 15.84
C ARG A 156 16.19 -2.56 16.22
N LEU A 157 15.41 -1.52 16.49
CA LEU A 157 13.96 -1.60 16.70
C LEU A 157 13.28 -1.88 15.35
N VAL A 158 12.71 -3.06 15.16
CA VAL A 158 11.77 -3.32 14.04
C VAL A 158 10.45 -2.62 14.38
N PRO A 159 9.80 -1.90 13.44
CA PRO A 159 8.50 -1.29 13.68
C PRO A 159 7.46 -2.34 14.11
N ARG A 160 6.54 -1.98 15.01
CA ARG A 160 5.50 -2.88 15.54
C ARG A 160 4.55 -3.43 14.46
N ASN A 161 4.53 -2.84 13.26
CA ASN A 161 3.64 -3.19 12.16
C ASN A 161 4.44 -3.34 10.84
N ALA A 162 5.27 -4.38 10.75
CA ALA A 162 6.11 -4.65 9.58
C ALA A 162 6.01 -6.10 9.13
N ILE A 163 5.97 -6.33 7.81
CA ILE A 163 6.12 -7.63 7.15
C ILE A 163 7.59 -7.80 6.77
N VAL A 164 8.19 -8.95 7.09
CA VAL A 164 9.60 -9.23 6.78
C VAL A 164 9.69 -10.28 5.67
N LEU A 165 10.38 -9.95 4.59
CA LEU A 165 10.55 -10.83 3.44
C LEU A 165 12.02 -11.06 3.10
N SER A 166 12.36 -12.29 2.76
CA SER A 166 13.63 -12.63 2.14
C SER A 166 13.51 -12.54 0.61
N ARG A 167 14.31 -11.69 -0.03
CA ARG A 167 14.34 -11.56 -1.50
C ARG A 167 14.53 -12.91 -2.22
N PRO A 168 15.55 -13.74 -1.89
CA PRO A 168 15.73 -15.02 -2.58
C PRO A 168 14.56 -15.99 -2.34
N ALA A 169 13.95 -16.00 -1.15
CA ALA A 169 12.78 -16.82 -0.88
C ALA A 169 11.57 -16.41 -1.72
N LEU A 170 11.30 -15.10 -1.82
CA LEU A 170 10.21 -14.55 -2.63
C LEU A 170 10.34 -14.96 -4.10
N ILE A 171 11.53 -14.80 -4.69
CA ILE A 171 11.78 -15.17 -6.10
C ILE A 171 11.59 -16.67 -6.30
N ARG A 172 12.11 -17.52 -5.39
CA ARG A 172 11.94 -18.98 -5.46
C ARG A 172 10.46 -19.39 -5.40
N SER A 173 9.66 -18.73 -4.58
CA SER A 173 8.21 -19.00 -4.49
C SER A 173 7.49 -18.78 -5.82
N PHE A 174 7.81 -17.71 -6.56
CA PHE A 174 7.23 -17.49 -7.88
C PHE A 174 7.73 -18.48 -8.95
N ARG A 175 8.96 -18.98 -8.81
CA ARG A 175 9.50 -20.03 -9.70
C ARG A 175 8.99 -21.43 -9.38
N GLN A 176 8.18 -21.59 -8.33
CA GLN A 176 7.74 -22.89 -7.80
C GLN A 176 8.91 -23.81 -7.40
N GLU A 177 10.04 -23.20 -7.01
CA GLU A 177 11.23 -23.90 -6.51
C GLU A 177 11.14 -24.11 -4.98
N ALA A 178 10.01 -23.75 -4.36
CA ALA A 178 9.74 -23.87 -2.94
C ALA A 178 8.36 -24.53 -2.72
N PRO A 179 8.18 -25.29 -1.63
CA PRO A 179 6.91 -25.97 -1.33
C PRO A 179 5.77 -25.01 -0.96
N TYR A 180 6.08 -23.74 -0.68
CA TYR A 180 5.11 -22.71 -0.31
C TYR A 180 5.47 -21.34 -0.89
N HIS A 181 4.46 -20.47 -0.99
CA HIS A 181 4.61 -19.11 -1.49
C HIS A 181 4.74 -18.11 -0.33
N VAL A 182 5.97 -17.68 0.02
CA VAL A 182 6.21 -16.79 1.18
C VAL A 182 5.36 -15.52 1.12
N GLY A 183 5.25 -14.89 -0.06
CA GLY A 183 4.41 -13.69 -0.19
C GLY A 183 2.90 -13.92 0.00
N LEU A 184 2.39 -15.15 -0.05
CA LEU A 184 0.98 -15.42 0.25
C LEU A 184 0.76 -15.77 1.72
N HIS A 185 1.83 -16.10 2.45
CA HIS A 185 1.78 -16.44 3.87
C HIS A 185 1.84 -15.19 4.75
N GLU A 186 2.57 -14.16 4.31
CA GLU A 186 2.81 -12.94 5.09
C GLU A 186 1.74 -11.84 4.93
N PHE A 187 0.80 -11.99 3.98
CA PHE A 187 -0.27 -11.02 3.68
C PHE A 187 -1.66 -11.59 3.95
#